data_AF-A0A524Q539-F1
#
_entry.id   AF-A0A524Q539-F1
#
_cell.length_a   1.000
_cell.length_b   1.000
_cell.length_c   1.000
_cell.angle_alpha   90.00
_cell.angle_beta   90.00
_cell.angle_gamma   90.00
#
_symmetry.space_group_name_H-M   'P 1'
#
loop_
_entity.id
_entity.type
_entity.pdbx_description
1 polymer ?
#
loop_
_entity_poly.entity_id
_entity_poly.type
_entity_poly.pdbx_seq_one_letter_code
_entity_poly.pdbx_strand_id
1 'polypeptide(L)'
;MHNRDAAPALNSSPSRTRENGMDETMIRACVQGAERVSAWADLLDSINVFPVADGDTGRNLKISLAPLRELAAGRERAVRGLPMQARGNSGNIAARFFSAFLDADSPTALAGAAREGRDRAWKAVHDPKPGTILTVFDALADDLAGVPFESGPVRAGALLDRLEGAVRSTPRLLPSLGEAGVVDSGALGMFIFFEGFFMSLAGPALSRRPVTAVFDGGLNISPSYRGESEEGFCVDITLDAGTGTEEARKALLEMGE
;
A
#
# COMPACT_ATOMS: atom_id res chain seq x y z
N MET A 1 9.69 -72.93 -3.44
CA MET A 1 10.79 -71.95 -3.56
C MET A 1 10.56 -71.12 -4.82
N HIS A 2 9.92 -69.96 -4.65
CA HIS A 2 10.08 -68.70 -5.41
C HIS A 2 8.80 -67.88 -5.32
N ASN A 3 8.80 -67.05 -4.28
CA ASN A 3 7.90 -65.94 -4.04
C ASN A 3 8.07 -64.93 -5.19
N ARG A 4 6.98 -64.49 -5.83
CA ARG A 4 7.00 -63.33 -6.73
C ARG A 4 6.14 -62.25 -6.10
N ASP A 5 6.85 -61.30 -5.49
CA ASP A 5 6.32 -60.10 -4.87
C ASP A 5 5.65 -59.22 -5.94
N ALA A 6 4.34 -59.01 -5.79
CA ALA A 6 3.61 -57.97 -6.49
C ALA A 6 3.68 -56.69 -5.65
N ALA A 7 4.46 -55.71 -6.12
CA ALA A 7 4.57 -54.39 -5.52
C ALA A 7 3.23 -53.61 -5.67
N PRO A 8 2.70 -52.98 -4.61
CA PRO A 8 1.54 -52.12 -4.74
C PRO A 8 1.94 -50.75 -5.30
N ALA A 9 1.17 -50.27 -6.27
CA ALA A 9 1.33 -48.96 -6.88
C ALA A 9 1.08 -47.84 -5.84
N LEU A 10 2.11 -47.02 -5.60
CA LEU A 10 2.04 -45.78 -4.83
C LEU A 10 1.28 -44.73 -5.64
N ASN A 11 -0.03 -44.66 -5.45
CA ASN A 11 -0.84 -43.52 -5.87
C ASN A 11 -0.71 -42.42 -4.80
N SER A 12 0.34 -41.60 -4.89
CA SER A 12 0.50 -40.41 -4.04
C SER A 12 -0.27 -39.24 -4.65
N SER A 13 -1.57 -39.17 -4.37
CA SER A 13 -2.32 -37.92 -4.46
C SER A 13 -1.68 -36.88 -3.52
N PRO A 14 -1.33 -35.67 -3.97
CA PRO A 14 -0.97 -34.62 -3.02
C PRO A 14 -2.25 -34.14 -2.34
N SER A 15 -2.50 -34.67 -1.15
CA SER A 15 -3.42 -34.08 -0.18
C SER A 15 -2.87 -32.72 0.24
N ARG A 16 -3.19 -31.65 -0.50
CA ARG A 16 -3.09 -30.29 0.05
C ARG A 16 -4.28 -30.10 0.97
N THR A 17 -4.03 -30.33 2.26
CA THR A 17 -4.75 -29.66 3.34
C THR A 17 -4.79 -28.16 3.03
N ARG A 18 -5.95 -27.65 2.63
CA ARG A 18 -6.23 -26.21 2.62
C ARG A 18 -6.44 -25.79 4.07
N GLU A 19 -5.35 -25.59 4.80
CA GLU A 19 -5.41 -24.76 6.01
C GLU A 19 -5.62 -23.31 5.57
N ASN A 20 -6.33 -22.53 6.40
CA ASN A 20 -6.78 -21.14 6.27
C ASN A 20 -5.67 -20.10 5.94
N GLY A 21 -4.85 -20.32 4.92
CA GLY A 21 -3.75 -19.48 4.51
C GLY A 21 -4.11 -18.58 3.34
N MET A 22 -3.57 -17.36 3.34
CA MET A 22 -3.58 -16.46 2.17
C MET A 22 -2.95 -17.15 0.96
N ASP A 23 -3.54 -16.99 -0.23
CA ASP A 23 -3.00 -17.56 -1.47
C ASP A 23 -1.53 -17.13 -1.69
N GLU A 24 -0.67 -18.07 -2.07
CA GLU A 24 0.73 -17.82 -2.40
C GLU A 24 0.89 -16.75 -3.49
N THR A 25 -0.07 -16.65 -4.42
CA THR A 25 -0.10 -15.59 -5.43
C THR A 25 -0.28 -14.21 -4.81
N MET A 26 -1.15 -14.10 -3.79
CA MET A 26 -1.41 -12.88 -3.03
C MET A 26 -0.21 -12.50 -2.16
N ILE A 27 0.41 -13.46 -1.48
CA ILE A 27 1.64 -13.25 -0.71
C ILE A 27 2.72 -12.68 -1.62
N ARG A 28 3.00 -13.34 -2.75
CA ARG A 28 3.99 -12.87 -3.72
C ARG A 28 3.65 -11.48 -4.25
N ALA A 29 2.39 -11.19 -4.54
CA ALA A 29 1.96 -9.88 -5.02
C ALA A 29 2.23 -8.77 -3.98
N CYS A 30 1.92 -9.01 -2.70
CA CYS A 30 2.22 -8.07 -1.62
C CYS A 30 3.72 -7.82 -1.47
N VAL A 31 4.53 -8.88 -1.49
CA VAL A 31 6.00 -8.77 -1.43
C VAL A 31 6.52 -7.94 -2.61
N GLN A 32 6.05 -8.22 -3.84
CA GLN A 32 6.44 -7.47 -5.03
C GLN A 32 6.05 -5.99 -4.96
N GLY A 33 4.88 -5.66 -4.42
CA GLY A 33 4.48 -4.28 -4.16
C GLY A 33 5.43 -3.59 -3.18
N ALA A 34 5.71 -4.21 -2.03
CA ALA A 34 6.55 -3.62 -0.98
C ALA A 34 8.02 -3.44 -1.41
N GLU A 35 8.58 -4.40 -2.15
CA GLU A 35 9.94 -4.28 -2.70
C GLU A 35 10.03 -3.13 -3.70
N ARG A 36 8.98 -2.90 -4.50
CA ARG A 36 8.97 -1.79 -5.44
C ARG A 36 8.92 -0.44 -4.74
N VAL A 37 8.09 -0.28 -3.71
CA VAL A 37 8.10 0.94 -2.89
C VAL A 37 9.49 1.16 -2.30
N SER A 38 10.13 0.10 -1.80
CA SER A 38 11.49 0.17 -1.26
C SER A 38 12.54 0.60 -2.28
N ALA A 39 12.40 0.18 -3.55
CA ALA A 39 13.30 0.54 -4.63
C ALA A 39 13.12 1.99 -5.14
N TRP A 40 11.94 2.58 -4.93
CA TRP A 40 11.62 3.95 -5.34
C TRP A 40 11.57 4.94 -4.17
N ALA A 41 11.95 4.52 -2.95
CA ALA A 41 11.88 5.35 -1.75
C ALA A 41 12.58 6.71 -1.93
N ASP A 42 13.78 6.73 -2.49
CA ASP A 42 14.54 7.97 -2.69
C ASP A 42 13.82 8.95 -3.65
N LEU A 43 13.11 8.44 -4.66
CA LEU A 43 12.28 9.29 -5.53
C LEU A 43 11.10 9.87 -4.75
N LEU A 44 10.42 9.05 -3.95
CA LEU A 44 9.27 9.50 -3.14
C LEU A 44 9.69 10.59 -2.15
N ASP A 45 10.88 10.44 -1.54
CA ASP A 45 11.49 11.44 -0.67
C ASP A 45 11.78 12.74 -1.45
N SER A 46 12.31 12.64 -2.67
CA SER A 46 12.69 13.82 -3.49
C SER A 46 11.53 14.71 -3.94
N ILE A 47 10.29 14.21 -3.90
CA ILE A 47 9.08 14.96 -4.28
C ILE A 47 8.17 15.27 -3.09
N ASN A 48 8.62 14.99 -1.86
CA ASN A 48 7.82 15.21 -0.67
C ASN A 48 7.71 16.70 -0.36
N VAL A 49 6.56 17.30 -0.69
CA VAL A 49 6.28 18.73 -0.45
C VAL A 49 4.96 18.96 0.32
N PHE A 50 4.26 17.89 0.70
CA PHE A 50 3.00 17.95 1.45
C PHE A 50 2.91 16.80 2.48
N PRO A 51 2.35 17.04 3.68
CA PRO A 51 2.04 18.36 4.25
C PRO A 51 3.32 19.12 4.59
N VAL A 52 4.39 18.40 4.95
CA VAL A 52 5.69 18.95 5.32
C VAL A 52 6.74 18.49 4.32
N ALA A 53 7.58 19.41 3.85
CA ALA A 53 8.65 19.15 2.90
C ALA A 53 9.93 18.62 3.58
N ASP A 54 9.83 17.56 4.37
CA ASP A 54 10.93 16.96 5.14
C ASP A 54 11.69 15.85 4.41
N GLY A 55 11.22 15.48 3.20
CA GLY A 55 11.88 14.50 2.35
C GLY A 55 11.93 13.08 2.92
N ASP A 56 10.90 12.64 3.66
CA ASP A 56 10.96 11.36 4.37
C ASP A 56 9.85 10.34 4.04
N THR A 57 8.90 10.70 3.16
CA THR A 57 7.75 9.85 2.82
C THR A 57 8.15 8.46 2.31
N GLY A 58 9.12 8.38 1.41
CA GLY A 58 9.66 7.13 0.88
C GLY A 58 10.31 6.26 1.95
N ARG A 59 11.17 6.86 2.80
CA ARG A 59 11.75 6.17 3.97
C ARG A 59 10.66 5.65 4.91
N ASN A 60 9.68 6.48 5.22
CA ASN A 60 8.57 6.14 6.11
C ASN A 60 7.72 5.00 5.55
N LEU A 61 7.37 5.03 4.26
CA LEU A 61 6.63 3.95 3.60
C LEU A 61 7.44 2.65 3.54
N LYS A 62 8.72 2.72 3.19
CA LYS A 62 9.62 1.55 3.15
C LYS A 62 9.69 0.83 4.49
N ILE A 63 9.82 1.57 5.59
CA ILE A 63 9.85 1.01 6.94
C ILE A 63 8.48 0.44 7.31
N SER A 64 7.41 1.23 7.10
CA SER A 64 6.05 0.88 7.52
C SER A 64 5.50 -0.35 6.80
N LEU A 65 5.90 -0.58 5.55
CA LEU A 65 5.44 -1.71 4.72
C LEU A 65 6.36 -2.93 4.79
N ALA A 66 7.45 -2.88 5.57
CA ALA A 66 8.34 -4.03 5.77
C ALA A 66 7.61 -5.33 6.19
N PRO A 67 6.57 -5.32 7.04
CA PRO A 67 5.80 -6.52 7.39
C PRO A 67 5.21 -7.27 6.20
N LEU A 68 4.91 -6.59 5.09
CA LEU A 68 4.36 -7.22 3.88
C LEU A 68 5.36 -8.17 3.22
N ARG A 69 6.67 -7.96 3.43
CA ARG A 69 7.74 -8.82 2.94
C ARG A 69 7.82 -10.13 3.75
N GLU A 70 7.34 -10.11 4.99
CA GLU A 70 7.33 -11.25 5.91
C GLU A 70 6.03 -12.07 5.84
N LEU A 71 5.12 -11.80 4.88
CA LEU A 71 3.83 -12.50 4.80
C LEU A 71 3.96 -14.03 4.69
N ALA A 72 5.02 -14.53 4.07
CA ALA A 72 5.33 -15.97 4.00
C ALA A 72 5.58 -16.59 5.39
N ALA A 73 6.00 -15.80 6.39
CA ALA A 73 6.18 -16.22 7.77
C ALA A 73 4.88 -16.15 8.60
N GLY A 74 3.80 -15.55 8.06
CA GLY A 74 2.46 -15.57 8.66
C GLY A 74 1.71 -14.24 8.52
N ARG A 75 0.48 -14.31 7.99
CA ARG A 75 -0.41 -13.15 7.83
C ARG A 75 -0.70 -12.41 9.14
N GLU A 76 -1.00 -13.13 10.22
CA GLU A 76 -1.30 -12.50 11.51
C GLU A 76 -0.13 -11.67 12.05
N ARG A 77 1.10 -12.18 11.89
CA ARG A 77 2.33 -11.46 12.27
C ARG A 77 2.48 -10.19 11.44
N ALA A 78 2.26 -10.26 10.13
CA ALA A 78 2.32 -9.09 9.25
C ALA A 78 1.28 -8.04 9.65
N VAL A 79 0.02 -8.43 9.87
CA VAL A 79 -1.08 -7.53 10.27
C VAL A 79 -0.79 -6.84 11.60
N ARG A 80 -0.25 -7.58 12.60
CA ARG A 80 0.18 -7.00 13.88
C ARG A 80 1.38 -6.07 13.73
N GLY A 81 2.31 -6.40 12.83
CA GLY A 81 3.53 -5.64 12.60
C GLY A 81 3.30 -4.30 11.90
N LEU A 82 2.32 -4.19 11.00
CA LEU A 82 2.02 -2.97 10.26
C LEU A 82 1.87 -1.72 11.14
N PRO A 83 0.95 -1.68 12.13
CA PRO A 83 0.80 -0.51 12.99
C PRO A 83 1.99 -0.32 13.96
N MET A 84 2.71 -1.38 14.31
CA MET A 84 3.87 -1.29 15.21
C MET A 84 5.12 -0.72 14.53
N GLN A 85 5.24 -0.90 13.22
CA GLN A 85 6.37 -0.42 12.41
C GLN A 85 6.03 0.85 11.63
N ALA A 86 4.78 1.31 11.69
CA ALA A 86 4.34 2.53 11.02
C ALA A 86 5.18 3.74 11.48
N ARG A 87 5.59 4.57 10.51
CA ARG A 87 6.38 5.80 10.72
C ARG A 87 5.78 6.96 9.94
N GLY A 88 5.67 8.11 10.59
CA GLY A 88 5.12 9.32 9.99
C GLY A 88 3.69 9.17 9.47
N ASN A 89 3.15 10.23 8.88
CA ASN A 89 1.75 10.25 8.42
C ASN A 89 1.50 9.24 7.30
N SER A 90 2.33 9.27 6.25
CA SER A 90 2.23 8.36 5.11
C SER A 90 2.28 6.88 5.53
N GLY A 91 3.16 6.53 6.46
CA GLY A 91 3.31 5.17 6.97
C GLY A 91 2.14 4.72 7.83
N ASN A 92 1.66 5.59 8.74
CA ASN A 92 0.48 5.31 9.56
C ASN A 92 -0.77 5.08 8.70
N ILE A 93 -1.01 5.93 7.70
CA ILE A 93 -2.17 5.80 6.81
C ILE A 93 -2.10 4.50 6.01
N ALA A 94 -0.94 4.21 5.40
CA ALA A 94 -0.74 2.99 4.63
C ALA A 94 -0.87 1.73 5.52
N ALA A 95 -0.29 1.73 6.72
CA ALA A 95 -0.40 0.61 7.65
C ALA A 95 -1.86 0.28 7.99
N ARG A 96 -2.70 1.30 8.22
CA ARG A 96 -4.13 1.10 8.51
C ARG A 96 -4.90 0.53 7.34
N PHE A 97 -4.59 0.98 6.12
CA PHE A 97 -5.12 0.38 4.90
C PHE A 97 -4.75 -1.11 4.82
N PHE A 98 -3.45 -1.40 4.92
CA PHE A 98 -2.96 -2.77 4.73
C PHE A 98 -3.39 -3.74 5.84
N SER A 99 -3.61 -3.27 7.07
CA SER A 99 -4.16 -4.10 8.14
C SER A 99 -5.53 -4.70 7.80
N ALA A 100 -6.31 -4.07 6.92
CA ALA A 100 -7.55 -4.63 6.39
C ALA A 100 -7.38 -5.24 4.99
N PHE A 101 -6.54 -4.65 4.13
CA PHE A 101 -6.33 -5.17 2.78
C PHE A 101 -5.80 -6.61 2.77
N LEU A 102 -4.98 -6.95 3.77
CA LEU A 102 -4.49 -8.32 3.96
C LEU A 102 -5.58 -9.33 4.30
N ASP A 103 -6.82 -8.87 4.56
CA ASP A 103 -7.94 -9.77 4.75
C ASP A 103 -8.36 -10.53 3.50
N ALA A 104 -8.03 -10.00 2.32
CA ALA A 104 -8.22 -10.70 1.06
C ALA A 104 -7.27 -11.91 0.95
N ASP A 105 -7.85 -13.11 0.94
CA ASP A 105 -7.13 -14.37 0.71
C ASP A 105 -6.98 -14.72 -0.78
N SER A 106 -7.71 -13.99 -1.64
CA SER A 106 -7.84 -14.25 -3.06
C SER A 106 -8.17 -12.95 -3.83
N PRO A 107 -7.95 -12.90 -5.15
CA PRO A 107 -8.26 -11.71 -5.95
C PRO A 107 -9.73 -11.28 -5.91
N THR A 108 -10.67 -12.21 -5.74
CA THR A 108 -12.10 -11.91 -5.64
C THR A 108 -12.48 -11.23 -4.32
N ALA A 109 -11.71 -11.46 -3.25
CA ALA A 109 -11.91 -10.83 -1.94
C ALA A 109 -11.37 -9.39 -1.86
N LEU A 110 -10.61 -8.95 -2.88
CA LEU A 110 -9.95 -7.63 -2.90
C LEU A 110 -10.93 -6.47 -2.75
N ALA A 111 -12.12 -6.54 -3.34
CA ALA A 111 -13.08 -5.43 -3.28
C ALA A 111 -13.52 -5.12 -1.85
N GLY A 112 -13.82 -6.15 -1.05
CA GLY A 112 -14.20 -5.99 0.35
C GLY A 112 -13.05 -5.47 1.21
N ALA A 113 -11.86 -6.04 1.02
CA ALA A 113 -10.67 -5.67 1.78
C ALA A 113 -10.17 -4.26 1.45
N ALA A 114 -10.23 -3.85 0.18
CA ALA A 114 -9.87 -2.50 -0.25
C ALA A 114 -10.85 -1.44 0.29
N ARG A 115 -12.16 -1.75 0.30
CA ARG A 115 -13.17 -0.85 0.88
C ARG A 115 -12.94 -0.63 2.38
N GLU A 116 -12.75 -1.72 3.13
CA GLU A 116 -12.47 -1.63 4.57
C GLU A 116 -11.12 -0.91 4.82
N GLY A 117 -10.09 -1.22 4.04
CA GLY A 117 -8.79 -0.56 4.12
C GLY A 117 -8.88 0.94 3.88
N ARG A 118 -9.60 1.37 2.83
CA ARG A 118 -9.89 2.78 2.56
C ARG A 118 -10.56 3.43 3.77
N ASP A 119 -11.63 2.84 4.30
CA ASP A 119 -12.37 3.41 5.42
C ASP A 119 -11.51 3.56 6.68
N ARG A 120 -10.60 2.61 6.94
CA ARG A 120 -9.61 2.70 8.03
C ARG A 120 -8.56 3.77 7.79
N ALA A 121 -8.08 3.91 6.56
CA ALA A 121 -7.10 4.93 6.18
C ALA A 121 -7.66 6.34 6.38
N TRP A 122 -8.90 6.59 5.94
CA TRP A 122 -9.58 7.86 6.16
C TRP A 122 -9.79 8.18 7.64
N LYS A 123 -10.16 7.18 8.45
CA LYS A 123 -10.31 7.34 9.91
C LYS A 123 -9.00 7.49 10.67
N ALA A 124 -7.87 7.18 10.05
CA ALA A 124 -6.55 7.27 10.66
C ALA A 124 -5.99 8.70 10.66
N VAL A 125 -6.60 9.61 9.89
CA VAL A 125 -6.16 11.00 9.74
C VAL A 125 -7.19 11.92 10.38
N HIS A 126 -6.72 12.88 11.18
CA HIS A 126 -7.60 13.86 11.82
C HIS A 126 -8.27 14.79 10.80
N ASP A 127 -7.48 15.33 9.85
CA ASP A 127 -7.94 16.20 8.76
C ASP A 127 -7.61 15.59 7.39
N PRO A 128 -8.42 14.62 6.91
CA PRO A 128 -8.13 13.90 5.69
C PRO A 128 -8.32 14.79 4.45
N LYS A 129 -7.30 14.84 3.58
CA LYS A 129 -7.31 15.65 2.36
C LYS A 129 -7.38 14.81 1.08
N PRO A 130 -8.32 15.08 0.17
CA PRO A 130 -8.19 14.67 -1.23
C PRO A 130 -6.90 15.21 -1.85
N GLY A 131 -6.33 14.49 -2.81
CA GLY A 131 -5.02 14.78 -3.39
C GLY A 131 -3.84 14.12 -2.66
N THR A 132 -4.10 13.34 -1.61
CA THR A 132 -3.08 12.54 -0.90
C THR A 132 -3.17 11.06 -1.27
N ILE A 133 -2.41 10.22 -0.56
CA ILE A 133 -2.55 8.75 -0.53
C ILE A 133 -4.01 8.25 -0.52
N LEU A 134 -4.90 8.95 0.18
CA LEU A 134 -6.32 8.60 0.30
C LEU A 134 -7.03 8.55 -1.07
N THR A 135 -6.65 9.42 -2.00
CA THR A 135 -7.23 9.47 -3.35
C THR A 135 -6.95 8.20 -4.17
N VAL A 136 -5.81 7.54 -3.93
CA VAL A 136 -5.50 6.25 -4.57
C VAL A 136 -6.31 5.13 -3.94
N PHE A 137 -6.51 5.15 -2.61
CA PHE A 137 -7.35 4.15 -1.94
C PHE A 137 -8.83 4.28 -2.33
N ASP A 138 -9.33 5.49 -2.51
CA ASP A 138 -10.68 5.72 -3.04
C ASP A 138 -10.81 5.15 -4.46
N ALA A 139 -9.88 5.51 -5.35
CA ALA A 139 -9.89 5.03 -6.73
C ALA A 139 -9.82 3.51 -6.82
N LEU A 140 -9.01 2.87 -5.97
CA LEU A 140 -8.89 1.42 -5.89
C LEU A 140 -10.19 0.76 -5.41
N ALA A 141 -10.73 1.23 -4.28
CA ALA A 141 -11.94 0.65 -3.69
C ALA A 141 -13.14 0.80 -4.64
N ASP A 142 -13.29 1.96 -5.28
CA ASP A 142 -14.37 2.24 -6.21
C ASP A 142 -14.26 1.38 -7.48
N ASP A 143 -13.06 1.23 -8.05
CA ASP A 143 -12.84 0.41 -9.24
C ASP A 143 -13.12 -1.08 -8.97
N LEU A 144 -12.63 -1.60 -7.84
CA LEU A 144 -12.87 -2.99 -7.43
C LEU A 144 -14.33 -3.27 -7.05
N ALA A 145 -15.05 -2.28 -6.53
CA ALA A 145 -16.48 -2.41 -6.25
C ALA A 145 -17.33 -2.43 -7.52
N GLY A 146 -16.94 -1.66 -8.55
CA GLY A 146 -17.66 -1.60 -9.83
C GLY A 146 -17.39 -2.79 -10.74
N VAL A 147 -16.14 -3.28 -10.77
CA VAL A 147 -15.72 -4.38 -11.64
C VAL A 147 -14.86 -5.36 -10.82
N PRO A 148 -15.32 -6.60 -10.59
CA PRO A 148 -14.52 -7.61 -9.91
C PRO A 148 -13.13 -7.77 -10.54
N PHE A 149 -12.12 -8.00 -9.70
CA PHE A 149 -10.77 -8.24 -10.21
C PHE A 149 -10.61 -9.71 -10.58
N GLU A 150 -10.50 -9.95 -11.88
CA GLU A 150 -10.08 -11.22 -12.44
C GLU A 150 -8.61 -11.12 -12.86
N SER A 151 -7.81 -12.10 -12.44
CA SER A 151 -6.38 -12.12 -12.78
C SER A 151 -6.18 -12.16 -14.29
N GLY A 152 -5.58 -11.11 -14.84
CA GLY A 152 -5.24 -11.04 -16.25
C GLY A 152 -4.74 -9.67 -16.67
N PRO A 153 -4.00 -9.60 -17.79
CA PRO A 153 -3.32 -8.37 -18.22
C PRO A 153 -4.29 -7.23 -18.54
N VAL A 154 -5.45 -7.52 -19.13
CA VAL A 154 -6.44 -6.49 -19.49
C VAL A 154 -7.04 -5.84 -18.26
N ARG A 155 -7.50 -6.64 -17.28
CA ARG A 155 -8.13 -6.12 -16.07
C ARG A 155 -7.14 -5.35 -15.19
N ALA A 156 -5.92 -5.88 -15.05
CA ALA A 156 -4.85 -5.19 -14.32
C ALA A 156 -4.43 -3.89 -15.00
N GLY A 157 -4.29 -3.86 -16.33
CA GLY A 157 -3.99 -2.63 -17.07
C GLY A 157 -5.05 -1.54 -16.83
N ALA A 158 -6.34 -1.87 -16.98
CA ALA A 158 -7.43 -0.92 -16.75
C ALA A 158 -7.47 -0.37 -15.31
N LEU A 159 -7.24 -1.23 -14.31
CA LEU A 159 -7.15 -0.78 -12.91
C LEU A 159 -5.96 0.15 -12.70
N LEU A 160 -4.79 -0.21 -13.24
CA LEU A 160 -3.58 0.60 -13.09
C LEU A 160 -3.71 1.96 -13.79
N ASP A 161 -4.37 2.03 -14.94
CA ASP A 161 -4.68 3.30 -15.60
C ASP A 161 -5.60 4.18 -14.73
N ARG A 162 -6.56 3.58 -14.02
CA ARG A 162 -7.41 4.30 -13.05
C ARG A 162 -6.60 4.84 -11.87
N LEU A 163 -5.68 4.05 -11.32
CA LEU A 163 -4.81 4.48 -10.22
C LEU A 163 -3.79 5.55 -10.67
N GLU A 164 -3.25 5.42 -11.87
CA GLU A 164 -2.40 6.44 -12.50
C GLU A 164 -3.16 7.78 -12.59
N GLY A 165 -4.41 7.75 -13.07
CA GLY A 165 -5.27 8.92 -13.14
C GLY A 165 -5.52 9.57 -11.77
N ALA A 166 -5.67 8.76 -10.72
CA ALA A 166 -5.81 9.24 -9.35
C ALA A 166 -4.57 10.03 -8.90
N VAL A 167 -3.37 9.47 -9.09
CA VAL A 167 -2.10 10.15 -8.75
C VAL A 167 -1.92 11.43 -9.58
N ARG A 168 -2.21 11.40 -10.89
CA ARG A 168 -2.13 12.59 -11.76
C ARG A 168 -3.12 13.69 -11.39
N SER A 169 -4.17 13.37 -10.64
CA SER A 169 -5.13 14.39 -10.19
C SER A 169 -4.65 15.16 -8.96
N THR A 170 -3.70 14.60 -8.20
CA THR A 170 -3.23 15.17 -6.92
C THR A 170 -2.79 16.64 -7.00
N PRO A 171 -2.06 17.12 -8.03
CA PRO A 171 -1.66 18.53 -8.09
C PRO A 171 -2.81 19.51 -8.33
N ARG A 172 -3.95 19.01 -8.84
CA ARG A 172 -5.18 19.82 -8.99
C ARG A 172 -6.00 19.87 -7.71
N LEU A 173 -5.83 18.89 -6.83
CA LEU A 173 -6.59 18.76 -5.58
C LEU A 173 -5.89 19.46 -4.42
N LEU A 174 -4.56 19.55 -4.45
CA LEU A 174 -3.75 20.23 -3.44
C LEU A 174 -2.92 21.35 -4.07
N PRO A 175 -3.17 22.63 -3.70
CA PRO A 175 -2.43 23.76 -4.24
C PRO A 175 -0.91 23.65 -4.10
N SER A 176 -0.41 23.18 -2.95
CA SER A 176 1.03 23.04 -2.71
C SER A 176 1.72 22.11 -3.73
N LEU A 177 1.07 21.00 -4.08
CA LEU A 177 1.53 20.08 -5.12
C LEU A 177 1.50 20.74 -6.50
N GLY A 178 0.42 21.48 -6.80
CA GLY A 178 0.27 22.22 -8.05
C GLY A 178 1.34 23.30 -8.25
N GLU A 179 1.65 24.06 -7.20
CA GLU A 179 2.70 25.09 -7.19
C GLU A 179 4.11 24.49 -7.28
N ALA A 180 4.33 23.36 -6.61
CA ALA A 180 5.58 22.61 -6.69
C ALA A 180 5.75 21.90 -8.04
N GLY A 181 4.66 21.67 -8.79
CA GLY A 181 4.66 20.95 -10.06
C GLY A 181 4.89 19.45 -9.91
N VAL A 182 4.58 18.87 -8.75
CA VAL A 182 4.79 17.43 -8.46
C VAL A 182 3.49 16.74 -8.08
N VAL A 183 3.42 15.43 -8.30
CA VAL A 183 2.36 14.58 -7.73
C VAL A 183 2.62 14.32 -6.24
N ASP A 184 1.58 13.91 -5.51
CA ASP A 184 1.71 13.51 -4.11
C ASP A 184 2.65 12.29 -3.95
N SER A 185 3.62 12.41 -3.03
CA SER A 185 4.61 11.37 -2.73
C SER A 185 3.95 10.10 -2.19
N GLY A 186 2.98 10.23 -1.27
CA GLY A 186 2.25 9.10 -0.69
C GLY A 186 1.39 8.35 -1.71
N ALA A 187 0.64 9.10 -2.52
CA ALA A 187 -0.19 8.56 -3.61
C ALA A 187 0.66 7.83 -4.65
N LEU A 188 1.79 8.42 -5.07
CA LEU A 188 2.73 7.77 -5.97
C LEU A 188 3.28 6.48 -5.36
N GLY A 189 3.63 6.48 -4.09
CA GLY A 189 4.06 5.29 -3.37
C GLY A 189 3.04 4.16 -3.43
N MET A 190 1.75 4.45 -3.23
CA MET A 190 0.70 3.43 -3.33
C MET A 190 0.46 2.97 -4.76
N PHE A 191 0.53 3.86 -5.76
CA PHE A 191 0.51 3.43 -7.16
C PHE A 191 1.64 2.45 -7.46
N ILE A 192 2.88 2.74 -7.03
CA ILE A 192 4.05 1.88 -7.24
C ILE A 192 3.84 0.50 -6.58
N PHE A 193 3.26 0.48 -5.39
CA PHE A 193 2.87 -0.75 -4.70
C PHE A 193 1.86 -1.55 -5.55
N PHE A 194 0.75 -0.92 -5.94
CA PHE A 194 -0.33 -1.59 -6.66
C PHE A 194 0.07 -2.02 -8.07
N GLU A 195 0.95 -1.28 -8.75
CA GLU A 195 1.56 -1.72 -10.01
C GLU A 195 2.34 -3.02 -9.80
N GLY A 196 3.14 -3.12 -8.74
CA GLY A 196 3.80 -4.37 -8.37
C GLY A 196 2.83 -5.52 -8.12
N PHE A 197 1.84 -5.24 -7.28
CA PHE A 197 0.85 -6.18 -6.82
C PHE A 197 0.02 -6.75 -7.98
N PHE A 198 -0.64 -5.90 -8.77
CA PHE A 198 -1.55 -6.33 -9.83
C PHE A 198 -0.83 -6.94 -11.01
N MET A 199 0.39 -6.49 -11.33
CA MET A 199 1.19 -7.15 -12.36
C MET A 199 1.67 -8.54 -11.93
N SER A 200 1.98 -8.73 -10.64
CA SER A 200 2.28 -10.05 -10.10
C SER A 200 1.08 -11.00 -10.20
N LEU A 201 -0.15 -10.49 -10.01
CA LEU A 201 -1.38 -11.27 -10.18
C LEU A 201 -1.73 -11.54 -11.65
N ALA A 202 -1.48 -10.59 -12.54
CA ALA A 202 -1.79 -10.70 -13.97
C ALA A 202 -0.80 -11.58 -14.75
N GLY A 203 0.41 -11.77 -14.24
CA GLY A 203 1.47 -12.56 -14.88
C GLY A 203 2.34 -11.77 -15.87
N PRO A 204 3.29 -12.44 -16.55
CA PRO A 204 4.37 -11.80 -17.30
C PRO A 204 3.95 -11.07 -18.60
N ALA A 205 2.67 -11.14 -18.98
CA ALA A 205 2.17 -10.57 -20.22
C ALA A 205 2.04 -9.04 -20.21
N LEU A 206 2.01 -8.40 -19.03
CA LEU A 206 2.02 -6.94 -18.93
C LEU A 206 3.45 -6.41 -18.96
N SER A 207 3.75 -5.59 -19.97
CA SER A 207 4.99 -4.82 -20.02
C SER A 207 4.92 -3.66 -19.02
N ARG A 208 6.00 -3.47 -18.25
CA ARG A 208 6.15 -2.36 -17.30
C ARG A 208 6.58 -1.10 -18.01
N ARG A 209 5.89 0.01 -17.74
CA ARG A 209 6.40 1.35 -18.06
C ARG A 209 7.26 1.84 -16.88
N PRO A 210 8.41 2.48 -17.11
CA PRO A 210 9.17 3.11 -16.02
C PRO A 210 8.32 4.18 -15.32
N VAL A 211 8.36 4.23 -13.99
CA VAL A 211 7.63 5.24 -13.18
C VAL A 211 7.90 6.66 -13.68
N THR A 212 9.16 6.94 -14.05
CA THR A 212 9.60 8.22 -14.60
C THR A 212 8.96 8.57 -15.93
N ALA A 213 8.64 7.58 -16.77
CA ALA A 213 7.93 7.79 -18.02
C ALA A 213 6.41 7.90 -17.80
N VAL A 214 5.88 7.20 -16.79
CA VAL A 214 4.46 7.30 -16.41
C VAL A 214 4.19 8.70 -15.88
N PHE A 215 4.89 9.17 -14.85
CA PHE A 215 4.63 10.48 -14.24
C PHE A 215 5.56 11.58 -14.75
N ASP A 216 5.86 11.56 -16.06
CA ASP A 216 6.69 12.59 -16.68
C ASP A 216 6.16 14.01 -16.36
N GLY A 217 7.09 14.91 -16.06
CA GLY A 217 6.79 16.29 -15.63
C GLY A 217 6.22 16.46 -14.22
N GLY A 218 5.89 15.38 -13.50
CA GLY A 218 5.32 15.44 -12.14
C GLY A 218 6.25 14.94 -11.03
N LEU A 219 7.53 14.75 -11.33
CA LEU A 219 8.51 14.11 -10.44
C LEU A 219 9.71 15.00 -10.10
N ASN A 220 9.68 16.27 -10.50
CA ASN A 220 10.74 17.23 -10.19
C ASN A 220 10.11 18.49 -9.61
N ILE A 221 10.52 18.86 -8.40
CA ILE A 221 10.07 20.09 -7.77
C ILE A 221 10.51 21.28 -8.62
N SER A 222 9.57 22.18 -8.93
CA SER A 222 9.84 23.39 -9.68
C SER A 222 10.93 24.25 -8.99
N PRO A 223 11.95 24.74 -9.71
CA PRO A 223 12.95 25.65 -9.14
C PRO A 223 12.37 26.97 -8.62
N SER A 224 11.17 27.34 -9.07
CA SER A 224 10.44 28.52 -8.61
C SER A 224 9.64 28.26 -7.34
N TYR A 225 9.45 27.01 -6.94
CA TYR A 225 8.77 26.68 -5.69
C TYR A 225 9.56 27.23 -4.52
N ARG A 226 8.85 27.88 -3.59
CA ARG A 226 9.46 28.51 -2.41
C ARG A 226 9.03 27.85 -1.10
N GLY A 227 8.05 26.96 -1.14
CA GLY A 227 7.46 26.31 0.03
C GLY A 227 6.76 27.30 0.95
N GLU A 228 5.62 26.90 1.51
CA GLU A 228 5.24 27.44 2.81
C GLU A 228 5.99 26.58 3.82
N SER A 229 7.06 27.11 4.42
CA SER A 229 7.70 26.44 5.53
C SER A 229 6.79 26.56 6.74
N GLU A 230 5.84 25.64 6.88
CA GLU A 230 5.36 25.35 8.23
C GLU A 230 6.56 24.81 9.00
N GLU A 231 7.09 25.59 9.95
CA GLU A 231 8.12 25.12 10.88
C GLU A 231 7.51 24.03 11.76
N GLY A 232 7.52 22.79 11.27
CA GLY A 232 6.99 21.61 11.94
C GLY A 232 7.98 20.46 11.92
N PHE A 233 8.00 19.67 12.98
CA PHE A 233 8.74 18.42 13.04
C PHE A 233 7.74 17.26 13.16
N CYS A 234 7.89 16.21 12.35
CA CYS A 234 7.15 14.98 12.56
C CYS A 234 7.72 14.24 13.79
N VAL A 235 6.88 13.98 14.79
CA VAL A 235 7.26 13.24 16.00
C VAL A 235 6.41 11.98 16.13
N ASP A 236 7.05 10.81 16.01
CA ASP A 236 6.39 9.53 16.25
C ASP A 236 6.51 9.13 17.73
N ILE A 237 5.37 8.92 18.41
CA ILE A 237 5.32 8.43 19.80
C ILE A 237 4.47 7.16 19.88
N THR A 238 5.02 6.08 20.45
CA THR A 238 4.27 4.88 20.81
C THR A 238 3.99 4.88 22.32
N LEU A 239 2.71 4.76 22.69
CA LEU A 239 2.27 4.74 24.08
C LEU A 239 1.65 3.39 24.44
N ASP A 240 2.08 2.80 25.55
CA ASP A 240 1.42 1.63 26.16
C ASP A 240 0.37 2.12 27.18
N ALA A 241 -0.91 1.97 26.84
CA ALA A 241 -2.01 2.54 27.60
C ALA A 241 -2.52 1.65 28.76
N GLY A 242 -1.95 0.46 28.99
CA GLY A 242 -2.48 -0.47 29.99
C GLY A 242 -3.98 -0.78 29.79
N THR A 243 -4.77 -0.89 30.87
CA THR A 243 -6.21 -1.23 30.83
C THR A 243 -7.15 -0.03 30.62
N GLY A 244 -6.65 1.18 30.37
CA GLY A 244 -7.45 2.43 30.27
C GLY A 244 -7.47 3.02 28.86
N THR A 245 -7.80 2.21 27.86
CA THR A 245 -7.49 2.49 26.46
C THR A 245 -8.29 3.62 25.81
N GLU A 246 -9.55 3.86 26.21
CA GLU A 246 -10.42 4.77 25.43
C GLU A 246 -10.39 6.21 25.94
N GLU A 247 -10.35 6.43 27.25
CA GLU A 247 -10.20 7.76 27.84
C GLU A 247 -8.82 8.36 27.54
N ALA A 248 -7.76 7.54 27.63
CA ALA A 248 -6.40 7.97 27.29
C ALA A 248 -6.29 8.33 25.80
N ARG A 249 -6.89 7.53 24.91
CA ARG A 249 -6.92 7.81 23.47
C ARG A 249 -7.66 9.10 23.15
N LYS A 250 -8.80 9.34 23.80
CA LYS A 250 -9.59 10.56 23.60
C LYS A 250 -8.86 11.81 24.07
N ALA A 251 -8.22 11.74 25.25
CA ALA A 251 -7.43 12.85 25.77
C ALA A 251 -6.21 13.19 24.89
N LEU A 252 -5.55 12.18 24.31
CA LEU A 252 -4.42 12.39 23.40
C LEU A 252 -4.86 13.01 22.07
N LEU A 253 -5.98 12.57 21.49
CA LEU A 253 -6.54 13.14 20.27
C LEU A 253 -6.97 14.61 20.44
N GLU A 254 -7.21 15.06 21.67
CA GLU A 254 -7.53 16.46 21.98
C GLU A 254 -6.27 17.35 22.14
N MET A 255 -5.06 16.76 22.25
CA MET A 255 -3.82 17.50 22.54
C MET A 255 -3.03 17.96 21.30
N GLY A 256 -3.38 17.52 20.08
CA GLY A 256 -2.77 17.97 18.83
C GLY A 256 -2.33 16.83 17.90
N GLU A 257 -1.79 17.22 16.73
CA GLU A 257 -1.09 16.32 15.79
C GLU A 257 0.17 15.70 16.40
#